data_AF-A0A7C2HIS7-F1
#
_entry.id   AF-A0A7C2HIS7-F1
#
_cell.length_a   1.000
_cell.length_b   1.000
_cell.length_c   1.000
_cell.angle_alpha   90.00
_cell.angle_beta   90.00
_cell.angle_gamma   90.00
#
_symmetry.space_group_name_H-M   'P 1'
#
loop_
_entity.id
_entity.type
_entity.pdbx_description
1 polymer ?
#
loop_
_entity_poly.entity_id
_entity_poly.type
_entity_poly.pdbx_seq_one_letter_code
_entity_poly.pdbx_strand_id
1 'polypeptide(L)'
;MNLPLINDALAMLRLQFQPLAHYQYPTRHLAMALLLLGVVAAASAPAGMGEPLNVILFFTVYVTLETLLYGRFMQWWLRRASVADVPSLTGTIVAASAIQLLDPLSSWLPDDVASVASMTIGMIGLWLLVSALSFGSGLTKLRILLGTLLFAPVALFLSFVLMNGATGLGLVTMPEELQRALQQAEQQADAKPAADSVQAQ
;
A
#
# COMPACT_ATOMS: atom_id res chain seq x y z
N MET A 1 -18.72 -12.24 -18.23
CA MET A 1 -17.61 -11.28 -18.42
C MET A 1 -16.40 -11.87 -17.71
N ASN A 2 -15.47 -12.53 -18.41
CA ASN A 2 -14.28 -13.09 -17.77
C ASN A 2 -13.35 -11.92 -17.44
N LEU A 3 -13.23 -11.58 -16.16
CA LEU A 3 -12.22 -10.65 -15.68
C LEU A 3 -10.98 -11.49 -15.33
N PRO A 4 -9.99 -11.62 -16.25
CA PRO A 4 -8.84 -12.51 -16.05
C PRO A 4 -8.12 -12.20 -14.73
N LEU A 5 -8.05 -10.92 -14.37
CA LEU A 5 -7.46 -10.45 -13.11
C LEU A 5 -8.12 -11.05 -11.86
N ILE A 6 -9.45 -11.20 -11.84
CA ILE A 6 -10.15 -11.79 -10.69
C ILE A 6 -9.91 -13.30 -10.65
N ASN A 7 -9.94 -13.96 -11.81
CA ASN A 7 -9.67 -15.39 -11.89
C ASN A 7 -8.24 -15.70 -11.41
N ASP A 8 -7.28 -14.86 -11.78
CA ASP A 8 -5.88 -14.98 -11.36
C ASP A 8 -5.70 -14.66 -9.88
N ALA A 9 -6.42 -13.67 -9.33
CA ALA A 9 -6.45 -13.42 -7.89
C ALA A 9 -7.02 -14.63 -7.11
N LEU A 10 -8.09 -15.25 -7.59
CA LEU A 10 -8.66 -16.48 -7.02
C LEU A 10 -7.71 -17.67 -7.17
N ALA A 11 -6.98 -17.77 -8.27
CA ALA A 11 -5.96 -18.78 -8.48
C ALA A 11 -4.80 -18.60 -7.49
N MET A 12 -4.34 -17.36 -7.27
CA MET A 12 -3.34 -17.03 -6.26
C MET A 12 -3.80 -17.42 -4.85
N LEU A 13 -5.06 -17.17 -4.48
CA LEU A 13 -5.63 -17.63 -3.22
C LEU A 13 -5.61 -19.15 -3.06
N ARG A 14 -5.76 -19.88 -4.18
CA ARG A 14 -5.63 -21.34 -4.24
C ARG A 14 -4.17 -21.81 -4.35
N LEU A 15 -3.22 -20.90 -4.18
CA LEU A 15 -1.77 -21.14 -4.26
C LEU A 15 -1.28 -21.57 -5.66
N GLN A 16 -2.06 -21.25 -6.69
CA GLN A 16 -1.73 -21.51 -8.08
C GLN A 16 -1.11 -20.26 -8.69
N PHE A 17 0.22 -20.21 -8.69
CA PHE A 17 0.98 -19.10 -9.24
C PHE A 17 1.36 -19.37 -10.70
N GLN A 18 1.25 -18.34 -11.53
CA GLN A 18 1.73 -18.32 -12.91
C GLN A 18 3.03 -17.51 -13.04
N PRO A 19 3.81 -17.68 -14.13
CA PRO A 19 4.98 -16.86 -14.42
C PRO A 19 4.64 -15.36 -14.53
N LEU A 20 5.61 -14.47 -14.27
CA LEU A 20 5.38 -13.01 -14.28
C LEU A 20 4.88 -12.47 -15.64
N ALA A 21 5.22 -13.14 -16.73
CA ALA A 21 4.78 -12.79 -18.07
C ALA A 21 3.27 -13.05 -18.29
N HIS A 22 2.63 -13.87 -17.46
CA HIS A 22 1.21 -14.16 -17.54
C HIS A 22 0.36 -12.97 -17.07
N TYR A 23 0.83 -12.25 -16.03
CA TYR A 23 0.08 -11.14 -15.42
C TYR A 23 0.22 -9.82 -16.19
N GLN A 24 0.06 -9.88 -17.51
CA GLN A 24 0.04 -8.72 -18.40
C GLN A 24 -1.40 -8.44 -18.80
N TYR A 25 -2.04 -7.51 -18.09
CA TYR A 25 -3.43 -7.14 -18.35
C TYR A 25 -3.52 -5.86 -19.19
N PRO A 26 -4.61 -5.67 -19.95
CA PRO A 26 -4.86 -4.40 -20.63
C PRO A 26 -4.96 -3.25 -19.61
N THR A 27 -4.41 -2.09 -19.95
CA THR A 27 -4.34 -0.91 -19.06
C THR A 27 -5.70 -0.51 -18.48
N ARG A 28 -6.79 -0.70 -19.23
CA ARG A 28 -8.15 -0.43 -18.76
C ARG A 28 -8.54 -1.30 -17.55
N HIS A 29 -8.17 -2.58 -17.55
CA HIS A 29 -8.46 -3.49 -16.44
C HIS A 29 -7.63 -3.12 -15.20
N LEU A 30 -6.36 -2.75 -15.40
CA LEU A 30 -5.50 -2.27 -14.33
C LEU A 30 -6.02 -0.97 -13.71
N ALA A 31 -6.43 -0.01 -14.54
CA ALA A 31 -6.98 1.26 -14.09
C ALA A 31 -8.27 1.06 -13.28
N MET A 32 -9.18 0.18 -13.74
CA MET A 32 -10.39 -0.16 -12.97
C MET A 32 -10.06 -0.83 -11.64
N ALA A 33 -9.12 -1.79 -11.63
CA ALA A 33 -8.72 -2.46 -10.40
C ALA A 33 -8.04 -1.51 -9.40
N LEU A 34 -7.17 -0.61 -9.87
CA LEU A 34 -6.54 0.41 -9.04
C LEU A 34 -7.54 1.43 -8.51
N LEU A 35 -8.53 1.82 -9.31
CA LEU A 35 -9.63 2.67 -8.85
C LEU A 35 -10.42 1.96 -7.74
N LEU A 36 -10.79 0.69 -7.93
CA LEU A 36 -11.49 -0.08 -6.91
C LEU A 36 -10.67 -0.21 -5.62
N LEU A 37 -9.37 -0.51 -5.73
CA LEU A 37 -8.47 -0.55 -4.57
C LEU A 37 -8.37 0.82 -3.88
N GLY A 38 -8.34 1.92 -4.65
CA GLY A 38 -8.39 3.28 -4.13
C GLY A 38 -9.67 3.60 -3.37
N VAL A 39 -10.83 3.17 -3.88
CA VAL A 39 -12.13 3.32 -3.21
C VAL A 39 -12.17 2.51 -1.92
N VAL A 40 -11.65 1.28 -1.94
CA VAL A 40 -11.56 0.45 -0.72
C VAL A 40 -10.64 1.07 0.32
N ALA A 41 -9.48 1.56 -0.10
CA ALA A 41 -8.56 2.27 0.80
C ALA A 41 -9.20 3.54 1.39
N ALA A 42 -9.97 4.28 0.60
CA ALA A 42 -10.71 5.45 1.06
C ALA A 42 -11.83 5.10 2.05
N ALA A 43 -12.47 3.92 1.92
CA ALA A 43 -13.49 3.47 2.85
C ALA A 43 -12.92 3.17 4.25
N SER A 44 -11.65 2.80 4.32
CA SER A 44 -10.90 2.59 5.56
C SER A 44 -10.26 3.88 6.10
N ALA A 45 -10.49 5.03 5.45
CA ALA A 45 -9.93 6.30 5.89
C ALA A 45 -10.59 6.76 7.21
N PRO A 46 -9.85 7.44 8.09
CA PRO A 46 -10.42 8.07 9.28
C PRO A 46 -11.59 9.01 8.94
N ALA A 47 -12.63 8.97 9.76
CA ALA A 47 -13.76 9.89 9.64
C ALA A 47 -13.28 11.34 9.76
N GLY A 48 -13.87 12.24 8.96
CA GLY A 48 -13.57 13.68 9.02
C GLY A 48 -12.37 14.15 8.20
N MET A 49 -11.82 13.31 7.30
CA MET A 49 -10.76 13.69 6.35
C MET A 49 -11.18 14.69 5.25
N GLY A 50 -12.45 15.10 5.18
CA GLY A 50 -12.97 16.06 4.22
C GLY A 50 -14.10 15.51 3.36
N GLU A 51 -14.30 16.09 2.18
CA GLU A 51 -15.34 15.67 1.24
C GLU A 51 -15.07 14.24 0.72
N PRO A 52 -16.06 13.33 0.71
CA PRO A 52 -15.85 11.93 0.33
C PRO A 52 -15.20 11.75 -1.05
N LEU A 53 -15.54 12.59 -2.02
CA LEU A 53 -14.97 12.53 -3.37
C LEU A 53 -13.47 12.85 -3.36
N ASN A 54 -13.04 13.83 -2.57
CA ASN A 54 -11.63 14.21 -2.47
C ASN A 54 -10.81 13.12 -1.76
N VAL A 55 -11.38 12.48 -0.74
CA VAL A 55 -10.75 11.34 -0.05
C VAL A 55 -10.58 10.16 -1.00
N ILE A 56 -11.62 9.81 -1.77
CA ILE A 56 -11.54 8.76 -2.81
C ILE A 56 -10.46 9.08 -3.84
N LEU A 57 -10.43 10.32 -4.35
CA LEU A 57 -9.43 10.75 -5.33
C LEU A 57 -8.01 10.66 -4.76
N PHE A 58 -7.81 11.15 -3.53
CA PHE A 58 -6.53 11.08 -2.82
C PHE A 58 -6.02 9.64 -2.70
N PHE A 59 -6.81 8.73 -2.13
CA PHE A 59 -6.41 7.33 -1.96
C PHE A 59 -6.25 6.61 -3.28
N THR A 60 -7.05 6.91 -4.29
CA THR A 60 -6.88 6.34 -5.64
C THR A 60 -5.55 6.75 -6.27
N VAL A 61 -5.18 8.03 -6.15
CA VAL A 61 -3.88 8.52 -6.62
C VAL A 61 -2.74 7.91 -5.82
N TYR A 62 -2.87 7.85 -4.49
CA TYR A 62 -1.90 7.22 -3.59
C TYR A 62 -1.64 5.76 -3.97
N VAL A 63 -2.69 4.92 -4.01
CA VAL A 63 -2.61 3.49 -4.33
C VAL A 63 -2.03 3.27 -5.72
N THR A 64 -2.42 4.10 -6.70
CA THR A 64 -1.90 4.02 -8.06
C THR A 64 -0.40 4.31 -8.10
N LEU A 65 0.03 5.43 -7.51
CA LEU A 65 1.45 5.81 -7.49
C LEU A 65 2.29 4.84 -6.68
N GLU A 66 1.81 4.41 -5.52
CA GLU A 66 2.48 3.41 -4.67
C GLU A 66 2.66 2.10 -5.43
N THR A 67 1.60 1.59 -6.09
CA THR A 67 1.66 0.35 -6.87
C THR A 67 2.65 0.46 -8.03
N LEU A 68 2.65 1.56 -8.77
CA LEU A 68 3.57 1.78 -9.89
C LEU A 68 5.01 1.91 -9.41
N LEU A 69 5.24 2.68 -8.35
CA LEU A 69 6.56 2.92 -7.78
C LEU A 69 7.14 1.64 -7.17
N TYR A 70 6.32 0.90 -6.43
CA TYR A 70 6.67 -0.42 -5.90
C TYR A 70 7.03 -1.39 -7.03
N GLY A 71 6.22 -1.44 -8.10
CA GLY A 71 6.50 -2.27 -9.27
C GLY A 71 7.84 -1.92 -9.93
N ARG A 72 8.15 -0.64 -10.11
CA ARG A 72 9.43 -0.19 -10.68
C ARG A 72 10.60 -0.46 -9.76
N PHE A 73 10.44 -0.21 -8.47
CA PHE A 73 11.45 -0.50 -7.46
C PHE A 73 11.77 -2.01 -7.42
N MET A 74 10.74 -2.86 -7.37
CA MET A 74 10.93 -4.31 -7.34
C MET A 74 11.53 -4.83 -8.64
N GLN A 75 11.17 -4.30 -9.81
CA GLN A 75 11.88 -4.64 -11.06
C GLN A 75 13.37 -4.35 -10.97
N TRP A 76 13.73 -3.17 -10.50
CA TRP A 76 15.13 -2.78 -10.32
C TRP A 76 15.84 -3.70 -9.30
N TRP A 77 15.17 -4.02 -8.19
CA TRP A 77 15.69 -4.92 -7.16
C TRP A 77 15.93 -6.35 -7.67
N LEU A 78 15.00 -6.88 -8.48
CA LEU A 78 15.11 -8.19 -9.12
C LEU A 78 16.21 -8.22 -10.18
N ARG A 79 16.38 -7.15 -10.97
CA ARG A 79 17.48 -7.04 -11.96
C ARG A 79 18.85 -7.09 -11.31
N ARG A 80 19.02 -6.58 -10.09
CA ARG A 80 20.25 -6.75 -9.29
C ARG A 80 20.54 -8.20 -8.88
N ALA A 81 19.62 -9.13 -9.11
CA ALA A 81 19.82 -10.56 -8.93
C ALA A 81 20.19 -11.28 -10.23
N SER A 82 20.57 -10.54 -11.28
CA SER A 82 20.83 -11.05 -12.63
C SER A 82 19.61 -11.64 -13.35
N VAL A 83 18.38 -11.24 -12.95
CA VAL A 83 17.18 -11.55 -13.72
C VAL A 83 17.11 -10.57 -14.89
N ALA A 84 17.57 -11.02 -16.07
CA ALA A 84 17.80 -10.16 -17.23
C ALA A 84 16.51 -9.56 -17.83
N ASP A 85 15.39 -10.29 -17.77
CA ASP A 85 14.12 -9.89 -18.40
C ASP A 85 12.95 -9.94 -17.40
N VAL A 86 12.90 -8.97 -16.50
CA VAL A 86 11.74 -8.79 -15.60
C VAL A 86 10.65 -7.99 -16.33
N PRO A 87 9.47 -8.58 -16.62
CA PRO A 87 8.36 -7.87 -17.26
C PRO A 87 7.68 -6.88 -16.30
N SER A 88 6.63 -6.19 -16.76
CA SER A 88 5.84 -5.30 -15.89
C SER A 88 5.31 -6.05 -14.67
N LEU A 89 5.67 -5.61 -13.46
CA LEU A 89 5.18 -6.23 -12.22
C LEU A 89 3.81 -5.69 -11.80
N THR A 90 3.35 -4.61 -12.42
CA THR A 90 2.10 -3.93 -12.04
C THR A 90 0.91 -4.89 -12.02
N GLY A 91 0.75 -5.74 -13.04
CA GLY A 91 -0.35 -6.69 -13.07
C GLY A 91 -0.24 -7.76 -11.99
N THR A 92 0.98 -8.22 -11.67
CA THR A 92 1.19 -9.18 -10.57
C THR A 92 0.82 -8.55 -9.23
N ILE A 93 1.23 -7.30 -9.01
CA ILE A 93 0.93 -6.56 -7.77
C ILE A 93 -0.57 -6.34 -7.64
N VAL A 94 -1.23 -5.84 -8.68
CA VAL A 94 -2.67 -5.58 -8.65
C VAL A 94 -3.47 -6.88 -8.44
N ALA A 95 -3.07 -7.98 -9.08
CA ALA A 95 -3.72 -9.28 -8.88
C ALA A 95 -3.54 -9.80 -7.45
N ALA A 96 -2.35 -9.66 -6.87
CA ALA A 96 -2.11 -10.04 -5.48
C ALA A 96 -2.85 -9.13 -4.48
N SER A 97 -2.94 -7.83 -4.77
CA SER A 97 -3.67 -6.84 -3.96
C SER A 97 -5.19 -6.96 -4.09
N ALA A 98 -5.72 -7.66 -5.10
CA ALA A 98 -7.16 -7.84 -5.28
C ALA A 98 -7.85 -8.51 -4.08
N ILE A 99 -7.10 -9.21 -3.22
CA ILE A 99 -7.63 -9.76 -1.96
C ILE A 99 -8.13 -8.66 -1.01
N GLN A 100 -7.55 -7.46 -1.07
CA GLN A 100 -7.98 -6.30 -0.27
C GLN A 100 -9.39 -5.85 -0.65
N LEU A 101 -9.91 -6.24 -1.81
CA LEU A 101 -11.31 -5.99 -2.16
C LEU A 101 -12.31 -6.71 -1.24
N LEU A 102 -11.82 -7.64 -0.41
CA LEU A 102 -12.61 -8.27 0.66
C LEU A 102 -12.67 -7.42 1.93
N ASP A 103 -11.78 -6.43 2.12
CA ASP A 103 -11.75 -5.59 3.32
C ASP A 103 -13.09 -4.90 3.61
N PRO A 104 -13.86 -4.37 2.64
CA PRO A 104 -15.17 -3.79 2.92
C PRO A 104 -16.17 -4.77 3.52
N LEU A 105 -16.00 -6.08 3.31
CA LEU A 105 -16.86 -7.10 3.93
C LEU A 105 -16.63 -7.19 5.45
N SER A 106 -15.49 -6.69 5.95
CA SER A 106 -15.21 -6.64 7.38
C SER A 106 -16.14 -5.69 8.14
N SER A 107 -16.75 -4.70 7.44
CA SER A 107 -17.72 -3.77 8.03
C SER A 107 -18.99 -4.42 8.58
N TRP A 108 -19.24 -5.69 8.24
CA TRP A 108 -20.38 -6.46 8.72
C TRP A 108 -20.07 -7.20 10.03
N LEU A 109 -18.82 -7.15 10.50
CA LEU A 109 -18.36 -7.81 11.71
C LEU A 109 -18.24 -6.79 12.87
N PRO A 110 -18.28 -7.26 14.13
CA PRO A 110 -17.95 -6.41 15.28
C PRO A 110 -16.54 -5.82 15.18
N ASP A 111 -16.33 -4.61 15.70
CA ASP A 111 -15.09 -3.82 15.51
C ASP A 111 -13.78 -4.58 15.84
N ASP A 112 -13.79 -5.36 16.92
CA ASP A 112 -12.64 -6.20 17.32
C ASP A 112 -12.32 -7.25 16.25
N VAL A 113 -13.35 -7.87 15.69
CA VAL A 113 -13.22 -8.93 14.68
C VAL A 113 -12.89 -8.32 13.32
N ALA A 114 -13.46 -7.16 12.98
CA ALA A 114 -13.17 -6.43 11.75
C ALA A 114 -11.69 -6.05 11.68
N SER A 115 -11.12 -5.55 12.79
CA SER A 115 -9.70 -5.18 12.87
C SER A 115 -8.78 -6.39 12.64
N VAL A 116 -9.07 -7.53 13.29
CA VAL A 116 -8.31 -8.78 13.10
C VAL A 116 -8.46 -9.32 11.67
N ALA A 117 -9.67 -9.24 11.09
CA ALA A 117 -9.93 -9.66 9.72
C ALA A 117 -9.11 -8.84 8.72
N SER A 118 -9.13 -7.51 8.81
CA SER A 118 -8.36 -6.61 7.94
C SER A 118 -6.86 -6.84 8.07
N MET A 119 -6.34 -7.03 9.29
CA MET A 119 -4.94 -7.38 9.50
C MET A 119 -4.59 -8.72 8.83
N THR A 120 -5.46 -9.72 8.95
CA THR A 120 -5.27 -11.04 8.35
C THR A 120 -5.30 -10.98 6.82
N ILE A 121 -6.25 -10.23 6.24
CA ILE A 121 -6.34 -10.00 4.79
C ILE A 121 -5.06 -9.32 4.28
N GLY A 122 -4.56 -8.31 4.99
CA GLY A 122 -3.28 -7.66 4.68
C GLY A 122 -2.10 -8.62 4.71
N MET A 123 -1.99 -9.46 5.73
CA MET A 123 -0.93 -10.48 5.83
C MET A 123 -1.00 -11.51 4.70
N ILE A 124 -2.20 -11.99 4.36
CA ILE A 124 -2.43 -12.91 3.23
C ILE A 124 -2.02 -12.22 1.92
N GLY A 125 -2.43 -10.97 1.70
CA GLY A 125 -2.07 -10.20 0.50
C GLY A 125 -0.55 -10.05 0.33
N LEU A 126 0.16 -9.67 1.40
CA LEU A 126 1.62 -9.60 1.38
C LEU A 126 2.24 -10.97 1.09
N TRP A 127 1.74 -12.03 1.72
CA TRP A 127 2.25 -13.38 1.51
C TRP A 127 2.01 -13.89 0.08
N LEU A 128 0.85 -13.60 -0.50
CA LEU A 128 0.52 -13.91 -1.90
C LEU A 128 1.45 -13.16 -2.86
N LEU A 129 1.65 -11.86 -2.62
CA LEU A 129 2.56 -11.04 -3.42
C LEU A 129 3.99 -11.57 -3.38
N VAL A 130 4.51 -11.86 -2.18
CA VAL A 130 5.86 -12.41 -2.00
C VAL A 130 5.99 -13.77 -2.67
N SER A 131 4.96 -14.62 -2.55
CA SER A 131 4.97 -15.95 -3.14
C SER A 131 4.87 -15.91 -4.67
N ALA A 132 4.05 -15.03 -5.24
CA ALA A 132 3.93 -14.81 -6.68
C ALA A 132 5.23 -14.29 -7.29
N LEU A 133 5.86 -13.29 -6.64
CA LEU A 133 7.15 -12.74 -7.09
C LEU A 133 8.28 -13.76 -6.94
N SER A 134 8.32 -14.53 -5.85
CA SER A 134 9.32 -15.58 -5.64
C SER A 134 9.19 -16.69 -6.68
N PHE A 135 7.97 -17.18 -6.93
CA PHE A 135 7.69 -18.18 -7.96
C PHE A 135 8.06 -17.68 -9.36
N GLY A 136 7.61 -16.47 -9.71
CA GLY A 136 7.78 -15.94 -11.06
C GLY A 136 9.21 -15.45 -11.37
N SER A 137 10.01 -15.13 -10.36
CA SER A 137 11.43 -14.72 -10.54
C SER A 137 12.45 -15.82 -10.26
N GLY A 138 12.03 -16.94 -9.66
CA GLY A 138 12.94 -18.01 -9.20
C GLY A 138 13.81 -17.62 -7.99
N LEU A 139 13.59 -16.45 -7.38
CA LEU A 139 14.35 -15.98 -6.22
C LEU A 139 13.71 -16.43 -4.91
N THR A 140 14.51 -16.42 -3.83
CA THR A 140 14.03 -16.79 -2.49
C THR A 140 13.04 -15.77 -1.94
N LYS A 141 12.02 -16.24 -1.20
CA LYS A 141 11.02 -15.38 -0.53
C LYS A 141 11.66 -14.32 0.37
N LEU A 142 12.77 -14.66 1.04
CA LEU A 142 13.51 -13.73 1.90
C LEU A 142 14.04 -12.52 1.13
N ARG A 143 14.57 -12.72 -0.09
CA ARG A 143 15.06 -11.62 -0.92
C ARG A 143 13.94 -10.71 -1.40
N ILE A 144 12.79 -11.29 -1.72
CA ILE A 144 11.59 -10.52 -2.08
C ILE A 144 11.14 -9.68 -0.89
N LEU A 145 11.02 -10.29 0.30
CA LEU A 145 10.68 -9.59 1.54
C LEU A 145 11.66 -8.45 1.87
N LEU A 146 12.96 -8.69 1.72
CA LEU A 146 13.98 -7.64 1.89
C LEU A 146 13.78 -6.48 0.91
N GLY A 147 13.43 -6.78 -0.34
CA GLY A 147 13.06 -5.75 -1.32
C GLY A 147 11.83 -4.97 -0.87
N THR A 148 10.76 -5.65 -0.45
CA THR A 148 9.55 -5.00 0.06
C THR A 148 9.84 -4.14 1.29
N LEU A 149 10.68 -4.60 2.21
CA LEU A 149 11.06 -3.83 3.40
C LEU A 149 11.91 -2.60 3.04
N LEU A 150 12.82 -2.73 2.07
CA LEU A 150 13.65 -1.63 1.58
C LEU A 150 12.83 -0.57 0.81
N PHE A 151 11.64 -0.93 0.34
CA PHE A 151 10.69 0.01 -0.24
C PHE A 151 9.95 0.85 0.81
N ALA A 152 9.87 0.41 2.08
CA ALA A 152 9.10 1.11 3.11
C ALA A 152 9.48 2.60 3.27
N PRO A 153 10.77 3.02 3.28
CA PRO A 153 11.13 4.44 3.32
C PRO A 153 10.62 5.23 2.11
N VAL A 154 10.57 4.61 0.93
CA VAL A 154 10.06 5.23 -0.30
C VAL A 154 8.54 5.41 -0.20
N ALA A 155 7.83 4.40 0.32
CA ALA A 155 6.39 4.48 0.57
C ALA A 155 6.05 5.59 1.59
N LEU A 156 6.79 5.66 2.69
CA LEU A 156 6.62 6.71 3.70
C LEU A 156 6.87 8.10 3.11
N PHE A 157 7.92 8.26 2.30
CA PHE A 157 8.18 9.52 1.61
C PHE A 157 7.06 9.90 0.63
N LEU A 158 6.55 8.94 -0.15
CA LEU A 158 5.42 9.16 -1.05
C LEU A 158 4.18 9.59 -0.27
N SER A 159 3.86 8.91 0.83
CA SER A 159 2.75 9.27 1.73
C SER A 159 2.92 10.68 2.26
N PHE A 160 4.12 11.05 2.71
CA PHE A 160 4.41 12.38 3.21
C PHE A 160 4.18 13.46 2.14
N VAL A 161 4.73 13.29 0.94
CA VAL A 161 4.59 14.25 -0.16
C VAL A 161 3.13 14.40 -0.59
N LEU A 162 2.42 13.30 -0.76
CA LEU A 162 1.02 13.33 -1.17
C LEU A 162 0.12 13.94 -0.09
N MET A 163 0.33 13.59 1.17
CA MET A 163 -0.45 14.14 2.28
C MET A 163 -0.24 15.66 2.38
N ASN A 164 1.00 16.15 2.35
CA ASN A 164 1.28 17.59 2.39
C ASN A 164 0.74 18.33 1.16
N GLY A 165 0.80 17.70 -0.02
CA GLY A 165 0.20 18.26 -1.23
C GLY A 165 -1.33 18.36 -1.13
N ALA A 166 -1.98 17.30 -0.64
CA ALA A 166 -3.44 17.26 -0.50
C ALA A 166 -3.95 18.23 0.56
N THR A 167 -3.26 18.36 1.69
CA THR A 167 -3.61 19.32 2.75
C THR A 167 -3.35 20.76 2.30
N GLY A 168 -2.24 21.02 1.61
CA GLY A 168 -1.93 22.34 1.05
C GLY A 168 -2.95 22.82 0.01
N LEU A 169 -3.57 21.89 -0.73
CA LEU A 169 -4.66 22.18 -1.67
C LEU A 169 -6.05 22.22 -1.00
N GLY A 170 -6.16 21.93 0.30
CA GLY A 170 -7.43 21.85 1.02
C GLY A 170 -8.30 20.65 0.61
N LEU A 171 -7.74 19.65 -0.06
CA LEU A 171 -8.47 18.46 -0.52
C LEU A 171 -8.76 17.49 0.62
N VAL A 172 -7.82 17.35 1.56
CA VAL A 172 -7.90 16.45 2.71
C VAL A 172 -7.46 17.19 3.98
N THR A 173 -8.14 16.96 5.08
CA THR A 173 -7.77 17.47 6.41
C THR A 173 -6.93 16.44 7.15
N MET A 174 -5.86 16.88 7.82
CA MET A 174 -5.13 15.99 8.72
C MET A 174 -6.05 15.55 9.86
N PRO A 175 -6.15 14.25 10.18
CA PRO A 175 -6.92 13.77 11.33
C PRO A 175 -6.46 14.47 12.61
N GLU A 176 -7.39 14.84 13.49
CA GLU A 176 -7.09 15.56 14.75
C GLU A 176 -6.05 14.83 15.61
N GLU A 177 -6.00 13.50 15.56
CA GLU A 177 -5.05 12.67 16.29
C GLU A 177 -3.60 12.92 15.85
N LEU A 178 -3.39 13.08 14.55
CA LEU A 178 -2.07 13.35 13.96
C LEU A 178 -1.66 14.80 14.21
N GLN A 179 -2.62 15.73 14.21
CA GLN A 179 -2.41 17.11 14.64
C GLN A 179 -2.02 17.18 16.12
N ARG A 180 -2.69 16.43 17.00
CA ARG A 180 -2.34 16.35 18.43
C ARG A 180 -0.96 15.73 18.63
N ALA A 181 -0.60 14.69 17.89
CA ALA A 181 0.73 14.07 17.98
C ALA A 181 1.85 15.03 17.53
N LEU A 182 1.63 15.81 16.46
CA LEU A 182 2.58 16.83 16.00
C LEU A 182 2.70 17.99 16.99
N GLN A 183 1.58 18.49 17.54
CA GLN A 183 1.59 19.50 18.59
C GLN A 183 2.31 19.02 19.85
N GLN A 184 2.14 17.75 20.23
CA GLN A 184 2.87 17.15 21.35
C GLN A 184 4.37 17.01 21.06
N ALA A 185 4.75 16.65 19.83
CA ALA A 185 6.16 16.58 19.43
C ALA A 185 6.81 17.98 19.41
N GLU A 186 6.10 19.01 18.95
CA GLU A 186 6.55 20.40 18.99
C GLU A 186 6.66 20.91 20.45
N GLN A 187 5.67 20.63 21.30
CA GLN A 187 5.73 20.97 22.73
C GLN A 187 6.86 20.24 23.47
N GLN A 188 7.18 19.00 23.11
CA GLN A 188 8.32 18.26 23.68
C GLN A 188 9.66 18.77 23.14
N ALA A 189 9.73 19.20 21.88
CA ALA A 189 10.91 19.82 21.31
C ALA A 189 11.21 21.20 21.93
N ASP A 190 10.17 21.99 22.23
CA ASP A 190 10.27 23.28 22.92
C ASP A 190 10.46 23.17 24.44
N ALA A 191 10.14 22.02 25.05
CA ALA A 191 10.42 21.77 26.47
C ALA A 191 11.87 21.32 26.75
N LYS A 192 12.53 20.72 25.75
CA LYS A 192 13.92 20.25 25.86
C LYS A 192 15.02 21.33 25.97
N PRO A 193 14.88 22.61 25.57
CA PRO A 193 15.92 23.63 25.76
C PRO A 193 16.05 24.10 27.22
N ALA A 194 15.07 23.86 28.09
CA ALA A 194 15.06 24.37 29.46
C ALA A 194 15.69 23.40 30.50
N ALA A 195 15.85 22.12 30.17
CA ALA A 195 16.40 21.13 31.10
C ALA A 195 17.94 21.07 31.11
N ASP A 196 18.58 21.42 29.98
CA ASP A 196 20.06 21.38 29.86
C ASP A 196 20.76 22.63 30.43
N SER A 197 20.02 23.70 30.76
CA SER A 197 20.59 24.92 31.35
C SER A 197 20.56 24.97 32.89
N VAL A 198 19.97 23.97 33.55
CA VAL A 198 19.87 23.91 35.03
C VAL A 198 20.92 22.99 35.66
N GLN A 199 21.69 22.22 34.88
CA GLN A 199 22.76 21.33 35.39
C GLN A 199 24.18 21.92 35.32
N ALA A 200 24.33 23.19 34.93
CA ALA A 200 25.62 23.87 34.88
C ALA A 200 25.65 25.15 35.75
N GLN A 201 25.36 25.01 37.05
CA GLN A 201 25.78 25.95 38.09
C GLN A 201 26.21 25.19 39.35
#